data_AF-A0A2G2H5E0-F1
#
_entry.id   AF-A0A2G2H5E0-F1
#
_cell.length_a   1.000
_cell.length_b   1.000
_cell.length_c   1.000
_cell.angle_alpha   90.00
_cell.angle_beta   90.00
_cell.angle_gamma   90.00
#
_symmetry.space_group_name_H-M   'P 1'
#
loop_
_entity.id
_entity.type
_entity.pdbx_description
1 polymer ?
#
loop_
_entity_poly.entity_id
_entity_poly.type
_entity_poly.pdbx_seq_one_letter_code
_entity_poly.pdbx_strand_id
1 'polypeptide(L)'
;MNLDEFKALHKKFENIDYFKQGWMTDEYDLYIEAIHEKQEFHNWVLIKDLEKEKFDYLKFCCVSMAHKVYVSIDNKGEIKQGNNDAVINRWKDGTYGIPIHDGGMSVVKINFCPWCGENLKNNE
;
A
#
# COMPACT_ATOMS: atom_id res chain seq x y z
N MET A 1 4.27 -20.03 10.05
CA MET A 1 2.86 -20.25 9.69
C MET A 1 2.65 -20.43 8.19
N ASN A 2 1.61 -21.16 7.79
CA ASN A 2 1.14 -21.29 6.40
C ASN A 2 0.09 -20.21 6.05
N LEU A 3 -0.37 -20.17 4.79
CA LEU A 3 -1.29 -19.14 4.31
C LEU A 3 -2.67 -19.19 4.99
N ASP A 4 -3.18 -20.37 5.31
CA ASP A 4 -4.51 -20.49 5.92
C ASP A 4 -4.50 -20.10 7.40
N GLU A 5 -3.44 -20.45 8.13
CA GLU A 5 -3.16 -19.94 9.48
C GLU A 5 -3.05 -18.41 9.46
N PHE A 6 -2.35 -17.86 8.46
CA PHE A 6 -2.20 -16.41 8.29
C PHE A 6 -3.55 -15.73 8.06
N LYS A 7 -4.39 -16.26 7.17
CA LYS A 7 -5.74 -15.71 6.92
C LYS A 7 -6.62 -15.73 8.17
N ALA A 8 -6.49 -16.75 9.01
CA ALA A 8 -7.22 -16.82 10.28
C ALA A 8 -6.78 -15.70 11.24
N LEU A 9 -5.47 -15.43 11.35
CA LEU A 9 -4.97 -14.30 12.13
C LEU A 9 -5.37 -12.96 11.51
N HIS A 10 -5.29 -12.83 10.19
CA HIS A 10 -5.71 -11.61 9.49
C HIS A 10 -7.17 -11.26 9.81
N LYS A 11 -8.10 -12.22 9.72
CA LYS A 11 -9.50 -12.00 10.08
C LYS A 11 -9.70 -11.55 11.53
N LYS A 12 -8.84 -12.00 12.45
CA LYS A 12 -8.87 -11.60 13.86
C LYS A 12 -8.35 -10.17 14.05
N PHE A 13 -7.36 -9.76 13.28
CA PHE A 13 -6.57 -8.55 13.51
C PHE A 13 -6.76 -7.43 12.47
N GLU A 14 -7.50 -7.66 11.38
CA GLU A 14 -7.72 -6.68 10.30
C GLU A 14 -8.44 -5.40 10.78
N ASN A 15 -9.29 -5.50 11.81
CA ASN A 15 -10.09 -4.39 12.33
C ASN A 15 -9.79 -4.13 13.82
N ILE A 16 -8.52 -4.23 14.22
CA ILE A 16 -8.10 -3.92 15.59
C ILE A 16 -8.48 -2.47 15.94
N ASP A 17 -9.07 -2.34 17.11
CA ASP A 17 -9.27 -1.06 17.78
C ASP A 17 -8.02 -0.72 18.61
N TYR A 18 -7.11 0.05 18.03
CA TYR A 18 -5.84 0.41 18.66
C TYR A 18 -6.00 1.27 19.94
N PHE A 19 -7.18 1.84 20.19
CA PHE A 19 -7.47 2.59 21.40
C PHE A 19 -7.85 1.70 22.60
N LYS A 20 -8.18 0.42 22.36
CA LYS A 20 -8.43 -0.54 23.42
C LYS A 20 -7.13 -1.16 23.91
N GLN A 21 -7.11 -1.60 25.16
CA GLN A 21 -5.97 -2.35 25.71
C GLN A 21 -6.07 -3.83 25.30
N GLY A 22 -4.92 -4.51 25.27
CA GLY A 22 -4.84 -5.97 25.08
C GLY A 22 -4.77 -6.45 23.63
N TRP A 23 -4.56 -5.57 22.64
CA TRP A 23 -4.29 -5.99 21.26
C TRP A 23 -2.84 -6.43 21.03
N MET A 24 -1.89 -5.84 21.76
CA MET A 24 -0.48 -6.26 21.76
C MET A 24 -0.35 -7.61 22.48
N THR A 25 -0.33 -8.67 21.68
CA THR A 25 -0.24 -10.06 22.13
C THR A 25 0.81 -10.78 21.29
N ASP A 26 1.40 -11.85 21.80
CA ASP A 26 2.37 -12.66 21.04
C ASP A 26 1.78 -13.15 19.70
N GLU A 27 0.46 -13.41 19.65
CA GLU A 27 -0.23 -13.77 18.41
C GLU A 27 -0.30 -12.64 17.39
N TYR A 28 -0.46 -11.38 17.87
CA TYR A 28 -0.43 -10.21 17.01
C TYR A 28 0.97 -9.98 16.45
N ASP A 29 2.00 -10.17 17.27
CA ASP A 29 3.39 -10.05 16.83
C ASP A 29 3.71 -11.09 15.75
N LEU A 30 3.32 -12.35 15.95
CA LEU A 30 3.44 -13.40 14.93
C LEU A 30 2.70 -13.05 13.63
N TYR A 31 1.54 -12.41 13.72
CA TYR A 31 0.78 -11.95 12.55
C TYR A 31 1.52 -10.84 11.79
N ILE A 32 2.03 -9.83 12.49
CA ILE A 32 2.77 -8.72 11.87
C ILE A 32 4.10 -9.19 11.28
N GLU A 33 4.85 -10.01 12.00
CA GLU A 33 6.09 -10.62 11.51
C GLU A 33 5.82 -11.42 10.22
N ALA A 34 4.74 -12.20 10.19
CA ALA A 34 4.39 -12.95 8.99
C ALA A 34 4.09 -12.07 7.78
N ILE A 35 3.49 -10.89 7.97
CA ILE A 35 3.31 -9.90 6.88
C ILE A 35 4.65 -9.37 6.40
N HIS A 36 5.56 -9.03 7.31
CA HIS A 36 6.84 -8.40 6.96
C HIS A 36 7.83 -9.37 6.33
N GLU A 37 7.88 -10.62 6.79
CA GLU A 37 8.86 -11.60 6.33
C GLU A 37 8.43 -12.30 5.04
N LYS A 38 7.13 -12.45 4.80
CA LYS A 38 6.60 -13.21 3.66
C LYS A 38 5.91 -12.30 2.66
N GLN A 39 6.58 -12.06 1.54
CA GLN A 39 6.06 -11.26 0.43
C GLN A 39 4.69 -11.76 -0.08
N GLU A 40 4.46 -13.08 -0.07
CA GLU A 40 3.16 -13.66 -0.43
C GLU A 40 2.02 -13.12 0.45
N PHE A 41 2.24 -13.06 1.77
CA PHE A 41 1.24 -12.64 2.73
C PHE A 41 1.02 -11.13 2.66
N HIS A 42 2.10 -10.37 2.54
CA HIS A 42 2.04 -8.93 2.27
C HIS A 42 1.20 -8.63 1.02
N ASN A 43 1.54 -9.26 -0.10
CA ASN A 43 0.83 -9.05 -1.36
C ASN A 43 -0.64 -9.45 -1.25
N TRP A 44 -0.94 -10.56 -0.56
CA TRP A 44 -2.32 -10.99 -0.36
C TRP A 44 -3.15 -9.94 0.39
N VAL A 45 -2.61 -9.36 1.49
CA VAL A 45 -3.30 -8.29 2.24
C VAL A 45 -3.59 -7.10 1.34
N LEU A 46 -2.58 -6.62 0.60
CA LEU A 46 -2.75 -5.47 -0.29
C LEU A 46 -3.78 -5.74 -1.39
N ILE A 47 -3.81 -6.95 -1.96
CA ILE A 47 -4.83 -7.34 -2.95
C ILE A 47 -6.22 -7.29 -2.32
N LYS A 48 -6.41 -7.83 -1.11
CA LYS A 48 -7.69 -7.81 -0.42
C LYS A 48 -8.21 -6.38 -0.21
N ASP A 49 -7.33 -5.48 0.20
CA ASP A 49 -7.66 -4.06 0.40
C ASP A 49 -8.06 -3.39 -0.92
N LEU A 50 -7.29 -3.61 -1.98
CA LEU A 50 -7.56 -3.04 -3.31
C LEU A 50 -8.84 -3.61 -3.94
N GLU A 51 -9.13 -4.90 -3.74
CA GLU A 51 -10.37 -5.55 -4.19
C GLU A 51 -11.60 -4.98 -3.49
N LYS A 52 -11.51 -4.77 -2.16
CA LYS A 52 -12.58 -4.17 -1.36
C LYS A 52 -12.95 -2.79 -1.89
N GLU A 53 -11.95 -2.03 -2.31
CA GLU A 53 -12.07 -0.66 -2.82
C GLU A 53 -12.29 -0.61 -4.35
N LYS A 54 -12.36 -1.77 -5.02
CA LYS A 54 -12.55 -1.92 -6.48
C LYS A 54 -11.52 -1.14 -7.31
N PHE A 55 -10.29 -1.05 -6.83
CA PHE A 55 -9.21 -0.36 -7.52
C PHE A 55 -8.53 -1.28 -8.56
N ASP A 56 -8.29 -0.75 -9.76
CA ASP A 56 -7.69 -1.51 -10.87
C ASP A 56 -6.16 -1.60 -10.71
N TYR A 57 -5.74 -2.53 -9.85
CA TYR A 57 -4.34 -2.71 -9.47
C TYR A 57 -3.48 -3.40 -10.54
N LEU A 58 -4.10 -4.05 -11.53
CA LEU A 58 -3.40 -4.75 -12.61
C LEU A 58 -2.71 -3.79 -13.58
N LYS A 59 -3.10 -2.52 -13.59
CA LYS A 59 -2.47 -1.45 -14.37
C LYS A 59 -1.08 -1.02 -13.85
N PHE A 60 -0.61 -1.59 -12.75
CA PHE A 60 0.63 -1.22 -12.11
C PHE A 60 1.64 -2.37 -12.14
N CYS A 61 2.92 -2.04 -12.09
CA CYS A 61 4.00 -3.04 -12.14
C CYS A 61 4.02 -4.00 -10.95
N CYS A 62 3.45 -3.62 -9.81
CA CYS A 62 3.27 -4.48 -8.66
C CYS A 62 2.13 -3.99 -7.76
N VAL A 63 1.64 -4.87 -6.88
CA VAL A 63 0.56 -4.54 -5.94
C VAL A 63 0.96 -3.45 -4.94
N SER A 64 2.22 -3.43 -4.48
CA SER A 64 2.70 -2.38 -3.56
C SER A 64 2.62 -1.00 -4.20
N MET A 65 2.96 -0.87 -5.49
CA MET A 65 2.82 0.37 -6.24
C MET A 65 1.34 0.76 -6.35
N ALA A 66 0.47 -0.17 -6.75
CA ALA A 66 -0.97 0.08 -6.86
C ALA A 66 -1.57 0.56 -5.53
N HIS A 67 -1.27 -0.12 -4.42
CA HIS A 67 -1.76 0.24 -3.10
C HIS A 67 -1.29 1.63 -2.67
N LYS A 68 -0.01 1.96 -2.87
CA LYS A 68 0.51 3.28 -2.47
C LYS A 68 -0.05 4.42 -3.31
N VAL A 69 -0.36 4.18 -4.59
CA VAL A 69 -1.11 5.14 -5.42
C VAL A 69 -2.55 5.27 -4.96
N TYR A 70 -3.23 4.16 -4.64
CA TYR A 70 -4.60 4.19 -4.11
C TYR A 70 -4.70 5.01 -2.82
N VAL A 71 -3.77 4.85 -1.88
CA VAL A 71 -3.70 5.65 -0.65
C VAL A 71 -3.53 7.15 -0.94
N SER A 72 -2.94 7.51 -2.09
CA SER A 72 -2.61 8.90 -2.43
C SER A 72 -3.76 9.68 -3.09
N ILE A 73 -4.79 8.99 -3.56
CA ILE A 73 -5.92 9.59 -4.29
C ILE A 73 -7.16 9.77 -3.40
N ASP A 74 -8.05 10.67 -3.83
CA ASP A 74 -9.38 10.84 -3.27
C ASP A 74 -10.42 9.92 -3.94
N ASN A 75 -11.68 10.04 -3.52
CA ASN A 75 -12.80 9.25 -4.08
C ASN A 75 -13.13 9.58 -5.55
N LYS A 76 -12.54 10.62 -6.12
CA LYS A 76 -12.66 11.00 -7.54
C LYS A 76 -11.45 10.52 -8.35
N GLY A 77 -10.45 9.92 -7.71
CA GLY A 77 -9.21 9.49 -8.35
C GLY A 77 -8.20 10.62 -8.57
N GLU A 78 -8.39 11.77 -7.92
CA GLU A 78 -7.43 12.88 -7.97
C GLU A 78 -6.47 12.82 -6.77
N ILE A 79 -5.26 13.37 -6.93
CA ILE A 79 -4.28 13.39 -5.84
C ILE A 79 -4.84 14.15 -4.63
N LYS A 80 -4.92 13.48 -3.48
CA LYS A 80 -5.42 14.06 -2.22
C LYS A 80 -4.38 15.00 -1.62
N GLN A 81 -4.61 16.30 -1.75
CA GLN A 81 -3.73 17.34 -1.20
C GLN A 81 -3.67 17.27 0.34
N GLY A 82 -2.47 17.44 0.90
CA GLY A 82 -2.25 17.39 2.36
C GLY A 82 -2.34 15.99 2.98
N ASN A 83 -2.30 14.94 2.17
CA ASN A 83 -2.23 13.57 2.68
C ASN A 83 -0.80 13.20 3.10
N ASN A 84 -0.51 13.27 4.40
CA ASN A 84 0.81 12.92 4.94
C ASN A 84 1.15 11.42 4.80
N ASP A 85 0.15 10.57 4.58
CA ASP A 85 0.33 9.13 4.37
C ASP A 85 0.68 8.79 2.91
N ALA A 86 0.54 9.76 1.99
CA ALA A 86 0.91 9.58 0.59
C ALA A 86 2.44 9.46 0.47
N VAL A 87 2.89 8.27 0.08
CA VAL A 87 4.31 7.98 -0.19
C VAL A 87 4.66 8.22 -1.65
N ILE A 88 3.70 8.02 -2.55
CA ILE A 88 3.87 8.18 -3.99
C ILE A 88 2.60 8.71 -4.62
N ASN A 89 2.75 9.55 -5.63
CA ASN A 89 1.67 10.03 -6.48
C ASN A 89 1.89 9.58 -7.91
N ARG A 90 0.78 9.39 -8.64
CA ARG A 90 0.77 9.20 -10.09
C ARG A 90 -0.03 10.34 -10.72
N TRP A 91 0.55 11.02 -11.69
CA TRP A 91 -0.11 12.07 -12.46
C TRP A 91 -0.76 11.51 -13.73
N LYS A 92 -1.66 12.30 -14.32
CA LYS A 92 -2.42 11.92 -15.53
C LYS A 92 -1.53 11.71 -16.76
N ASP A 93 -0.35 12.32 -16.77
CA ASP A 93 0.69 12.12 -17.77
C ASP A 93 1.45 10.80 -17.60
N GLY A 94 1.11 9.97 -16.60
CA GLY A 94 1.79 8.72 -16.30
C GLY A 94 3.03 8.87 -15.42
N THR A 95 3.45 10.09 -15.08
CA THR A 95 4.61 10.32 -14.22
C THR A 95 4.32 9.85 -12.80
N TYR A 96 5.33 9.23 -12.16
CA TYR A 96 5.32 8.90 -10.75
C TYR A 96 6.30 9.79 -9.98
N GLY A 97 5.97 10.10 -8.74
CA GLY A 97 6.84 10.90 -7.89
C GLY A 97 6.51 10.82 -6.42
N ILE A 98 7.54 11.03 -5.60
CA ILE A 98 7.44 11.04 -4.14
C ILE A 98 7.13 12.49 -3.72
N PRO A 99 5.96 12.77 -3.12
CA PRO A 99 5.65 14.10 -2.62
C PRO A 99 6.57 14.47 -1.45
N ILE A 100 6.99 15.73 -1.40
CA ILE A 100 7.75 16.29 -0.28
C ILE A 100 6.76 16.96 0.67
N HIS A 101 6.70 16.52 1.91
CA HIS A 101 5.79 17.04 2.93
C HIS A 101 6.39 18.25 3.67
N ASP A 102 6.79 19.27 2.91
CA ASP A 102 7.34 20.55 3.41
C ASP A 102 6.30 21.69 3.45
N GLY A 103 5.03 21.37 3.20
CA GLY A 103 3.93 22.34 3.07
C GLY A 103 3.79 22.91 1.65
N GLY A 104 4.68 22.55 0.71
CA GLY A 104 4.58 22.89 -0.70
C GLY A 104 3.99 21.78 -1.57
N MET A 105 4.16 21.94 -2.89
CA MET A 105 3.79 20.95 -3.92
C MET A 105 5.01 20.28 -4.55
N SER A 106 6.16 20.33 -3.87
CA SER A 106 7.42 19.79 -4.38
C SER A 106 7.35 18.27 -4.47
N VAL A 107 7.95 17.70 -5.51
CA VAL A 107 7.93 16.26 -5.80
C VAL A 107 9.28 15.82 -6.33
N VAL A 108 9.75 14.66 -5.89
CA VAL A 108 10.88 13.96 -6.50
C VAL A 108 10.35 12.97 -7.54
N LYS A 109 10.58 13.25 -8.83
CA LYS A 109 10.23 12.32 -9.91
C LYS A 109 11.04 11.04 -9.79
N ILE A 110 10.38 9.89 -9.97
CA ILE A 110 11.03 8.57 -10.00
C ILE A 110 10.86 7.91 -11.37
N ASN A 111 11.83 7.09 -11.76
CA ASN A 111 11.81 6.35 -13.02
C ASN A 111 11.71 4.83 -12.82
N PHE A 112 11.92 4.34 -11.60
CA PHE A 112 11.88 2.92 -11.26
C PHE A 112 10.99 2.71 -10.04
N CYS A 113 10.27 1.59 -10.03
CA CYS A 113 9.44 1.20 -8.89
C CYS A 113 10.33 0.92 -7.67
N PRO A 114 10.09 1.58 -6.51
CA PRO A 114 10.88 1.34 -5.30
C PRO A 114 10.72 -0.08 -4.73
N TRP A 115 9.64 -0.78 -5.11
CA TRP A 115 9.30 -2.09 -4.55
C TRP A 115 9.71 -3.27 -5.44
N CYS A 116 9.50 -3.19 -6.76
CA CYS A 116 9.85 -4.29 -7.68
C CYS A 116 11.00 -3.95 -8.63
N GLY A 117 11.50 -2.71 -8.65
CA GLY A 117 12.59 -2.29 -9.54
C GLY A 117 12.21 -2.09 -11.00
N GLU A 118 10.94 -2.32 -11.39
CA GLU A 118 10.47 -2.15 -12.77
C GLU A 118 10.66 -0.72 -13.28
N ASN A 119 11.05 -0.57 -14.55
CA ASN A 119 11.18 0.74 -15.19
C ASN A 119 9.80 1.30 -15.54
N LEU A 120 9.45 2.44 -14.95
CA LEU A 120 8.12 3.04 -15.06
C LEU A 120 7.88 3.75 -16.39
N LYS A 121 8.92 3.99 -17.19
CA LYS A 121 8.79 4.60 -18.52
C LYS A 121 8.30 3.62 -19.59
N ASN A 122 8.40 2.31 -19.34
CA ASN A 122 8.08 1.29 -20.34
C ASN A 122 6.58 0.94 -20.43
N ASN A 123 5.72 1.63 -19.67
CA ASN A 123 4.26 1.44 -19.66
C ASN A 123 3.49 2.56 -20.40
N GLU A 124 4.16 3.28 -21.30
CA GLU A 124 3.55 4.24 -22.25
C GLU A 124 3.17 3.56 -23.57
#